data_AF-A0A9P6N7V5-F1
#
_entry.id   AF-A0A9P6N7V5-F1
#
_cell.length_a   1.000
_cell.length_b   1.000
_cell.length_c   1.000
_cell.angle_alpha   90.00
_cell.angle_beta   90.00
_cell.angle_gamma   90.00
#
_symmetry.space_group_name_H-M   'P 1'
#
loop_
_entity.id
_entity.type
_entity.pdbx_description
1 polymer ?
#
loop_
_entity_poly.entity_id
_entity_poly.type
_entity_poly.pdbx_seq_one_letter_code
_entity_poly.pdbx_strand_id
1 'polypeptide(L)'
;MWIEKIHISVIQRTLRCRIGIMSLNWWTHLLKTTGRVIQDKETYKRMGRHNQFDNDQLAVLHDMVTNSPSIFLDELWRKMLNSTGKNVSMSTIWHELHEFLGLKLHRTCSMDPHQSPED
;
A
#
# COMPACT_ATOMS: atom_id res chain seq x y z
N MET A 1 -26.64 -20.29 17.07
CA MET A 1 -27.29 -20.16 15.75
C MET A 1 -28.28 -18.99 15.84
N TRP A 2 -27.83 -17.73 15.60
CA TRP A 2 -28.58 -16.51 16.01
C TRP A 2 -29.11 -15.63 14.85
N ILE A 3 -28.62 -15.78 13.62
CA ILE A 3 -28.84 -14.78 12.56
C ILE A 3 -30.04 -15.09 11.65
N GLU A 4 -30.54 -16.33 11.58
CA GLU A 4 -31.56 -16.71 10.59
C GLU A 4 -32.98 -16.17 10.85
N LYS A 5 -33.23 -15.52 12.00
CA LYS A 5 -34.56 -14.99 12.35
C LYS A 5 -34.58 -13.52 12.76
N ILE A 6 -33.44 -12.83 12.75
CA ILE A 6 -33.40 -11.41 13.16
C ILE A 6 -33.64 -10.53 11.95
N HIS A 7 -34.75 -9.80 11.96
CA HIS A 7 -35.09 -8.84 10.91
C HIS A 7 -34.04 -7.70 10.86
N ILE A 8 -33.64 -7.29 9.66
CA ILE A 8 -32.55 -6.32 9.44
C ILE A 8 -32.76 -4.99 10.19
N SER A 9 -34.02 -4.57 10.34
CA SER A 9 -34.36 -3.34 11.08
C SER A 9 -34.00 -3.41 12.56
N VAL A 10 -34.03 -4.62 13.16
CA VAL A 10 -33.60 -4.84 14.55
C VAL A 10 -32.09 -4.64 14.65
N ILE A 11 -31.33 -5.21 13.71
CA ILE A 11 -29.86 -5.08 13.67
C ILE A 11 -29.45 -3.62 13.48
N GLN A 12 -30.07 -2.92 12.53
CA GLN A 12 -29.82 -1.50 12.28
C GLN A 12 -30.13 -0.62 13.49
N ARG A 13 -31.21 -0.93 14.21
CA ARG A 13 -31.60 -0.20 15.43
C ARG A 13 -30.61 -0.45 16.57
N THR A 14 -30.17 -1.69 16.76
CA THR A 14 -29.20 -2.06 17.80
C THR A 14 -27.83 -1.46 17.53
N LEU A 15 -27.33 -1.55 16.29
CA LEU A 15 -26.01 -1.04 15.90
C LEU A 15 -26.01 0.47 15.60
N ARG A 16 -27.18 1.11 15.59
CA ARG A 16 -27.38 2.52 15.23
C ARG A 16 -26.72 2.92 13.91
N CYS A 17 -26.59 1.98 12.97
CA CYS A 17 -25.99 2.20 11.67
C CYS A 17 -26.86 1.60 10.55
N ARG A 18 -26.87 2.25 9.39
CA ARG A 18 -27.52 1.70 8.20
C ARG A 18 -26.59 0.69 7.54
N ILE A 19 -26.89 -0.59 7.73
CA ILE A 19 -26.23 -1.69 7.02
C ILE A 19 -27.16 -2.16 5.91
N GLY A 20 -26.65 -2.25 4.69
CA GLY A 20 -27.39 -2.80 3.56
C GLY A 20 -27.59 -4.31 3.70
N ILE A 21 -28.71 -4.83 3.19
CA ILE A 21 -29.02 -6.27 3.25
C ILE A 21 -27.98 -7.14 2.57
N MET A 22 -27.35 -6.65 1.49
CA MET A 22 -26.26 -7.34 0.80
C MET A 22 -25.01 -7.49 1.68
N SER A 23 -24.64 -6.45 2.43
CA SER A 23 -23.51 -6.51 3.37
C SER A 23 -23.79 -7.51 4.49
N LEU A 24 -25.02 -7.54 5.01
CA LEU A 24 -25.43 -8.48 6.05
C LEU A 24 -25.35 -9.93 5.54
N ASN A 25 -25.85 -10.18 4.33
CA ASN A 25 -25.80 -11.50 3.69
C ASN A 25 -24.35 -11.94 3.45
N TRP A 26 -23.50 -11.03 2.99
CA TRP A 26 -22.08 -11.30 2.78
C TRP A 26 -21.35 -11.65 4.08
N TRP A 27 -21.53 -10.87 5.14
CA TRP A 27 -20.92 -11.15 6.44
C TRP A 27 -21.43 -12.45 7.07
N THR A 28 -22.72 -12.75 6.89
CA THR A 28 -23.31 -14.02 7.35
C THR A 28 -22.75 -15.20 6.58
N HIS A 29 -22.58 -15.07 5.27
CA HIS A 29 -21.93 -16.07 4.43
C HIS A 29 -20.48 -16.28 4.87
N LEU A 30 -19.69 -15.21 5.00
CA LEU A 30 -18.30 -15.29 5.48
C LEU A 30 -18.19 -15.98 6.84
N LEU A 31 -19.08 -15.64 7.78
CA LEU A 31 -19.12 -16.27 9.10
C LEU A 31 -19.43 -17.78 9.01
N LYS A 32 -20.38 -18.18 8.17
CA LYS A 32 -20.74 -19.59 7.98
C LYS A 32 -19.62 -20.38 7.31
N THR A 33 -18.94 -19.79 6.33
CA THR A 33 -17.92 -20.47 5.53
C THR A 33 -16.56 -20.52 6.23
N THR A 34 -16.18 -19.46 6.95
CA THR A 34 -14.83 -19.33 7.54
C THR A 34 -14.82 -19.38 9.07
N GLY A 35 -15.98 -19.36 9.72
CA GLY A 35 -16.09 -19.23 11.18
C GLY A 35 -15.71 -17.85 11.73
N ARG A 36 -15.41 -16.88 10.85
CA ARG A 36 -14.97 -15.52 11.20
C ARG A 36 -15.70 -14.49 10.32
N VAL A 37 -16.13 -13.37 10.91
CA VAL A 37 -16.69 -12.24 10.13
C VAL A 37 -15.59 -11.41 9.49
N ILE A 38 -14.45 -11.32 10.18
CA ILE A 38 -13.24 -10.58 9.76
C ILE A 38 -12.16 -11.64 9.56
N GLN A 39 -11.65 -11.77 8.33
CA GLN A 39 -10.46 -12.56 8.05
C GLN A 39 -9.26 -11.87 8.71
N ASP A 40 -8.25 -12.64 9.11
CA ASP A 40 -7.03 -12.07 9.67
C ASP A 40 -6.48 -11.00 8.72
N LYS A 41 -6.03 -9.86 9.24
CA LYS A 41 -5.66 -8.70 8.41
C LYS A 41 -4.57 -9.09 7.40
N GLU A 42 -3.68 -9.97 7.83
CA GLU A 42 -2.57 -10.52 7.05
C GLU A 42 -3.03 -11.51 5.96
N THR A 43 -4.24 -12.06 6.07
CA THR A 43 -4.82 -13.01 5.10
C THR A 43 -5.68 -12.34 4.03
N TYR A 44 -5.99 -11.04 4.17
CA TYR A 44 -6.62 -10.33 3.08
C TYR A 44 -5.64 -10.21 1.91
N LYS A 45 -6.02 -10.78 0.76
CA LYS A 45 -5.38 -10.44 -0.50
C LYS A 45 -5.46 -8.91 -0.65
N ARG A 46 -4.32 -8.22 -0.72
CA ARG A 46 -4.28 -6.76 -0.93
C ARG A 46 -5.07 -6.44 -2.20
N MET A 47 -6.29 -5.96 -2.02
CA MET A 47 -7.16 -5.51 -3.10
C MET A 47 -6.82 -4.04 -3.35
N GLY A 48 -5.85 -3.82 -4.22
CA GLY A 48 -5.33 -2.51 -4.58
C GLY A 48 -4.72 -2.53 -5.98
N ARG A 49 -4.21 -1.38 -6.42
CA ARG A 49 -3.48 -1.29 -7.70
C ARG A 49 -2.31 -2.29 -7.64
N HIS A 50 -2.16 -3.10 -8.69
CA HIS A 50 -0.99 -3.98 -8.80
C HIS A 50 0.28 -3.15 -8.64
N ASN A 51 1.22 -3.69 -7.85
CA ASN A 51 2.51 -3.07 -7.65
C ASN A 51 3.12 -2.76 -9.04
N GLN A 52 3.60 -1.54 -9.21
CA GLN A 52 4.27 -1.19 -10.45
C GLN A 52 5.57 -1.96 -10.58
N PHE A 53 6.25 -2.30 -9.49
CA PHE A 53 7.43 -3.18 -9.46
C PHE A 53 7.05 -4.64 -9.17
N ASP A 54 7.78 -5.56 -9.79
CA ASP A 54 7.79 -6.95 -9.36
C ASP A 54 8.72 -7.14 -8.14
N ASN A 55 8.70 -8.33 -7.54
CA ASN A 55 9.50 -8.63 -6.35
C ASN A 55 11.00 -8.50 -6.59
N ASP A 56 11.48 -8.81 -7.80
CA ASP A 56 12.91 -8.72 -8.14
C ASP A 56 13.35 -7.26 -8.24
N GLN A 57 12.52 -6.41 -8.85
CA GLN A 57 12.75 -4.97 -8.93
C GLN A 57 12.65 -4.30 -7.56
N LEU A 58 11.75 -4.76 -6.69
CA LEU A 58 11.70 -4.30 -5.30
C LEU A 58 12.96 -4.67 -4.53
N ALA A 59 13.52 -5.86 -4.77
CA ALA A 59 14.79 -6.27 -4.16
C ALA A 59 15.95 -5.37 -4.62
N VAL A 60 16.00 -5.04 -5.92
CA VAL A 60 16.98 -4.08 -6.47
C VAL A 60 16.81 -2.69 -5.84
N LEU A 61 15.57 -2.20 -5.75
CA LEU A 61 15.27 -0.91 -5.13
C LEU A 61 15.71 -0.88 -3.65
N HIS A 62 15.44 -1.96 -2.91
CA HIS A 62 15.83 -2.10 -1.52
C HIS A 62 17.35 -2.12 -1.36
N ASP A 63 18.07 -2.86 -2.20
CA ASP A 63 19.54 -2.91 -2.18
C ASP A 63 20.16 -1.53 -2.47
N MET A 64 19.64 -0.81 -3.46
CA MET A 64 20.12 0.54 -3.80
C MET A 64 19.99 1.52 -2.63
N VAL A 65 18.87 1.49 -1.91
CA VAL A 65 18.65 2.40 -0.77
C VAL A 65 19.40 1.95 0.47
N THR A 66 19.58 0.65 0.67
CA THR A 66 20.37 0.12 1.78
C THR A 66 21.86 0.46 1.61
N ASN A 67 22.39 0.34 0.40
CA ASN A 67 23.78 0.66 0.09
C ASN A 67 24.05 2.17 -0.01
N SER A 68 23.02 2.99 -0.18
CA SER A 68 23.14 4.45 -0.27
C SER A 68 21.91 5.15 0.30
N PRO A 69 21.77 5.24 1.63
CA PRO A 69 20.56 5.77 2.28
C PRO A 69 20.36 7.27 2.09
N SER A 70 21.40 7.99 1.67
CA SER A 70 21.36 9.42 1.33
C SER A 70 21.15 9.70 -0.16
N ILE A 71 20.82 8.68 -0.96
CA ILE A 71 20.60 8.84 -2.40
C ILE A 71 19.40 9.77 -2.66
N PHE A 72 19.57 10.70 -3.59
CA PHE A 72 18.44 11.52 -4.03
C PHE A 72 17.45 10.71 -4.85
N LEU A 73 16.17 11.11 -4.81
CA LEU A 73 15.11 10.36 -5.48
C LEU A 73 15.27 10.35 -7.01
N ASP A 74 15.83 11.41 -7.58
CA ASP A 74 16.12 11.51 -9.01
C ASP A 74 17.29 10.62 -9.44
N GLU A 75 18.34 10.53 -8.63
CA GLU A 75 19.44 9.60 -8.82
C GLU A 75 18.98 8.15 -8.70
N LEU A 76 18.15 7.86 -7.69
CA LEU A 76 17.55 6.55 -7.50
C LEU A 76 16.66 6.17 -8.69
N TRP A 77 15.87 7.12 -9.20
CA TRP A 77 15.08 6.93 -10.41
C TRP A 77 15.94 6.58 -11.63
N ARG A 78 17.03 7.31 -11.86
CA ARG A 78 17.97 7.01 -12.96
C ARG A 78 18.60 5.62 -12.80
N LYS A 79 19.03 5.25 -11.58
CA LYS A 79 19.61 3.93 -11.32
C LYS A 79 18.58 2.81 -11.52
N MET A 80 17.35 2.99 -11.10
CA MET A 80 16.26 2.02 -11.33
C MET A 80 15.95 1.86 -12.82
N LEU A 81 15.87 2.97 -13.57
CA LEU A 81 15.68 2.93 -15.01
C LEU A 81 16.81 2.17 -15.72
N ASN A 82 18.06 2.42 -15.34
CA ASN A 82 19.23 1.79 -15.96
C ASN A 82 19.37 0.29 -15.61
N SER A 83 19.01 -0.11 -14.39
CA SER A 83 19.16 -1.50 -13.91
C SER A 83 18.02 -2.40 -14.35
N THR A 84 16.79 -1.89 -14.35
CA THR A 84 15.57 -2.70 -14.59
C THR A 84 14.91 -2.41 -15.93
N GLY A 85 15.33 -1.37 -16.63
CA GLY A 85 14.67 -0.87 -17.85
C GLY A 85 13.30 -0.23 -17.59
N LYS A 86 12.89 -0.11 -16.32
CA LYS A 86 11.54 0.31 -15.96
C LYS A 86 11.43 1.81 -15.82
N ASN A 87 10.64 2.42 -16.71
CA ASN A 87 10.32 3.83 -16.65
C ASN A 87 9.01 4.07 -15.88
N VAL A 88 9.14 4.45 -14.61
CA VAL A 88 8.01 4.86 -13.77
C VAL A 88 8.16 6.32 -13.35
N SER A 89 7.10 6.94 -12.84
CA SER A 89 7.24 8.29 -12.28
C SER A 89 8.08 8.28 -10.98
N MET A 90 8.76 9.38 -10.65
CA MET A 90 9.42 9.53 -9.34
C MET A 90 8.43 9.36 -8.17
N SER A 91 7.19 9.81 -8.34
CA SER A 91 6.10 9.61 -7.37
C SER A 91 5.79 8.13 -7.14
N THR A 92 5.92 7.30 -8.19
CA THR A 92 5.77 5.84 -8.07
C THR A 92 6.89 5.26 -7.23
N ILE A 93 8.16 5.63 -7.49
CA ILE A 93 9.29 5.17 -6.68
C ILE A 93 9.11 5.57 -5.22
N TRP A 94 8.68 6.81 -4.98
CA TRP A 94 8.41 7.29 -3.63
C TRP A 94 7.30 6.50 -2.92
N HIS A 95 6.19 6.24 -3.61
CA HIS A 95 5.10 5.42 -3.07
C HIS A 95 5.61 4.02 -2.69
N GLU A 96 6.46 3.43 -3.52
CA GLU A 96 6.99 2.08 -3.33
C GLU A 96 7.97 2.02 -2.15
N LEU A 97 8.85 3.01 -2.02
CA LEU A 97 9.71 3.17 -0.84
C LEU A 97 8.90 3.29 0.45
N HIS A 98 7.81 4.06 0.44
CA HIS A 98 7.00 4.31 1.63
C HIS A 98 6.10 3.12 2.00
N GLU A 99 5.29 2.64 1.05
CA GLU A 99 4.25 1.64 1.32
C GLU A 99 4.78 0.20 1.38
N PHE A 100 5.85 -0.11 0.65
CA PHE A 100 6.35 -1.48 0.54
C PHE A 100 7.65 -1.68 1.32
N LEU A 101 8.52 -0.68 1.36
CA LEU A 101 9.78 -0.76 2.13
C LEU A 101 9.71 -0.05 3.49
N GLY A 102 8.61 0.66 3.79
CA GLY A 102 8.42 1.34 5.08
C GLY A 102 9.39 2.51 5.31
N LEU A 103 10.02 3.01 4.24
CA LEU A 103 11.07 4.03 4.32
C LEU A 103 10.46 5.43 4.30
N LYS A 104 11.00 6.31 5.14
CA LYS A 104 10.64 7.73 5.17
C LYS A 104 11.75 8.54 4.51
N LEU A 105 11.38 9.29 3.48
CA LEU A 105 12.32 10.21 2.82
C LEU A 105 12.46 11.48 3.66
N HIS A 106 13.69 11.87 3.96
CA HIS A 106 13.98 13.18 4.53
C HIS A 106 14.10 14.19 3.38
N ARG A 107 13.25 15.22 3.36
CA ARG A 107 13.38 16.31 2.38
C ARG A 107 14.45 17.28 2.85
N THR A 108 15.65 17.18 2.31
CA THR A 108 16.56 18.32 2.29
C THR A 108 16.00 19.33 1.30
N CYS A 109 15.82 20.58 1.73
CA CYS A 109 15.42 21.66 0.85
C CYS A 109 16.42 21.71 -0.31
N SER A 110 15.94 21.61 -1.55
CA SER A 110 16.81 21.70 -2.72
C SER A 110 17.56 23.02 -2.63
N MET A 111 18.90 22.98 -2.62
CA MET A 111 19.69 24.18 -2.81
C MET A 111 19.35 24.76 -4.19
N ASP A 112 19.31 26.08 -4.24
CA ASP A 112 19.01 26.85 -5.46
C ASP A 112 20.03 26.47 -6.55
N PRO A 113 19.60 26.15 -7.79
CA PRO A 113 20.51 25.82 -8.90
C PRO A 113 21.53 26.92 -9.22
N HIS A 114 21.37 28.14 -8.70
CA HIS A 114 22.34 29.22 -8.80
C HIS A 114 23.44 29.22 -7.73
N GLN A 115 23.48 28.23 -6.82
CA GLN A 115 24.45 28.15 -5.73
C GLN A 115 25.47 27.00 -5.83
N SER A 116 25.69 26.41 -7.00
CA SER A 116 26.85 25.53 -7.18
C SER A 116 28.15 26.34 -7.03
N PRO A 117 29.08 25.98 -6.12
CA PRO A 117 30.43 26.52 -6.20
C PRO A 117 31.07 26.04 -7.49
N GLU A 118 31.61 26.98 -8.26
CA GLU A 118 32.53 26.68 -9.36
C GLU A 118 33.80 26.08 -8.75
N ASP A 119 34.05 24.79 -9.02
CA ASP A 119 35.37 24.15 -8.89
C ASP A 119 35.81 23.62 -10.27
#